data_AF-A0A368GXB2-F1
#
_entry.id   AF-A0A368GXB2-F1
#
_cell.length_a   1.000
_cell.length_b   1.000
_cell.length_c   1.000
_cell.angle_alpha   90.00
_cell.angle_beta   90.00
_cell.angle_gamma   90.00
#
_symmetry.space_group_name_H-M   'P 1'
#
loop_
_entity.id
_entity.type
_entity.pdbx_description
1 polymer ?
#
loop_
_entity_poly.entity_id
_entity_poly.type
_entity_poly.pdbx_seq_one_letter_code
_entity_poly.pdbx_strand_id
1 'polypeptide(L)'
;MDHIMNMLESYASTLEDEVEERTKELIEEKKKSDILLYRMLPRQVADRLKLGQSVEPEAYESVTVFFSDVVSFTTIASKGTPLQVVNLLNNLYTIFDSIIDEHDVYKV
;
A
#
# COMPACT_ATOMS: atom_id res chain seq x y z
N MET A 1 6.41 -34.73 40.91
CA MET A 1 6.55 -35.06 39.48
C MET A 1 5.32 -34.59 38.74
N ASP A 2 4.13 -35.10 39.06
CA ASP A 2 2.87 -34.76 38.37
C ASP A 2 2.53 -33.26 38.36
N HIS A 3 2.76 -32.54 39.47
CA HIS A 3 2.50 -31.10 39.52
C HIS A 3 3.41 -30.29 38.56
N ILE A 4 4.67 -30.72 38.39
CA ILE A 4 5.61 -30.06 37.48
C ILE A 4 5.26 -30.39 36.03
N MET A 5 4.84 -31.63 35.74
CA MET A 5 4.34 -32.02 34.42
C MET A 5 3.10 -31.21 34.02
N ASN A 6 2.10 -31.09 34.90
CA ASN A 6 0.89 -30.31 34.60
C ASN A 6 1.18 -28.82 34.41
N MET A 7 2.13 -28.25 35.16
CA MET A 7 2.57 -26.86 34.98
C MET A 7 3.27 -26.65 33.63
N LEU A 8 4.14 -27.59 33.22
CA LEU A 8 4.81 -27.54 31.92
C LEU A 8 3.84 -27.70 30.75
N GLU A 9 2.85 -28.58 30.89
CA GLU A 9 1.82 -28.81 29.87
C GLU A 9 0.90 -27.59 29.71
N SER A 10 0.49 -26.97 30.81
CA SER A 10 -0.26 -25.70 30.81
C SER A 10 0.54 -24.55 30.18
N TYR A 11 1.85 -24.45 30.51
CA TYR A 11 2.74 -23.46 29.89
C TYR A 11 2.91 -23.70 28.39
N ALA A 12 3.07 -24.94 27.96
CA ALA A 12 3.21 -25.29 26.55
C ALA A 12 1.94 -24.93 25.75
N SER A 13 0.75 -25.26 26.28
CA SER A 13 -0.53 -24.88 25.67
C SER A 13 -0.68 -23.36 25.57
N THR A 14 -0.37 -22.63 26.66
CA THR A 14 -0.47 -21.17 26.66
C THR A 14 0.47 -20.52 25.64
N LEU A 15 1.69 -21.04 25.51
CA LEU A 15 2.66 -20.56 24.52
C LEU A 15 2.21 -20.88 23.09
N GLU A 16 1.58 -22.03 22.86
CA GLU A 16 1.07 -22.41 21.55
C GLU A 16 -0.07 -21.48 21.12
N ASP A 17 -1.00 -21.18 22.04
CA ASP A 17 -2.08 -20.21 21.83
C ASP A 17 -1.51 -18.80 21.54
N GLU A 18 -0.50 -18.37 22.31
CA GLU A 18 0.16 -17.06 22.10
C GLU A 18 0.88 -17.00 20.74
N VAL A 19 1.58 -18.06 20.34
CA VAL A 19 2.23 -18.14 19.03
C VAL A 19 1.19 -18.10 17.90
N GLU A 20 0.06 -18.78 18.05
CA GLU A 20 -1.01 -18.76 17.05
C GLU A 20 -1.59 -17.35 16.90
N GLU A 21 -1.90 -16.68 18.02
CA GLU A 21 -2.41 -15.31 18.02
C GLU A 21 -1.44 -14.33 17.36
N ARG A 22 -0.17 -14.37 17.76
CA ARG A 22 0.87 -13.49 17.18
C ARG A 22 1.13 -13.79 15.70
N THR A 23 1.04 -15.06 15.29
CA THR A 23 1.15 -15.44 13.88
C THR A 23 0.01 -14.86 13.06
N LYS A 24 -1.21 -14.88 13.59
CA LYS A 24 -2.39 -14.29 12.94
C LYS A 24 -2.24 -12.78 12.78
N GLU A 25 -1.84 -12.07 13.84
CA GLU A 25 -1.57 -10.63 13.78
C GLU A 25 -0.50 -10.30 12.73
N LEU A 26 0.57 -11.09 12.68
CA LEU A 26 1.65 -10.91 11.71
C LEU A 26 1.17 -11.08 10.26
N ILE A 27 0.29 -12.05 10.01
CA ILE A 27 -0.30 -12.27 8.68
C ILE A 27 -1.17 -11.09 8.27
N GLU A 28 -2.00 -10.57 9.18
CA GLU A 28 -2.85 -9.41 8.90
C GLU A 28 -2.03 -8.15 8.62
N GLU A 29 -0.99 -7.91 9.41
CA GLU A 29 -0.11 -6.75 9.23
C GLU A 29 0.71 -6.86 7.94
N LYS A 30 1.23 -8.05 7.63
CA LYS A 30 1.89 -8.32 6.35
C LYS A 30 0.95 -8.02 5.18
N LYS A 31 -0.31 -8.44 5.26
CA LYS A 31 -1.30 -8.19 4.20
C LYS A 31 -1.54 -6.69 3.99
N LYS A 32 -1.67 -5.91 5.07
CA LYS A 32 -1.83 -4.45 4.98
C LYS A 32 -0.59 -3.79 4.35
N SER A 33 0.59 -4.20 4.77
CA SER A 33 1.87 -3.72 4.24
C SER A 33 2.00 -4.02 2.74
N ASP A 34 1.66 -5.25 2.32
CA ASP A 34 1.66 -5.67 0.92
C ASP A 34 0.69 -4.81 0.08
N ILE A 35 -0.54 -4.59 0.56
CA ILE A 35 -1.52 -3.73 -0.13
C ILE A 35 -0.99 -2.31 -0.32
N LEU A 36 -0.35 -1.75 0.72
CA LEU A 36 0.22 -0.41 0.64
C LEU A 36 1.35 -0.34 -0.39
N LEU A 37 2.23 -1.34 -0.40
CA LEU A 37 3.34 -1.41 -1.35
C LEU A 37 2.84 -1.44 -2.80
N TYR A 38 1.81 -2.25 -3.09
CA TYR A 38 1.22 -2.35 -4.43
C TYR A 38 0.45 -1.09 -4.86
N ARG A 39 0.05 -0.22 -3.93
CA ARG A 39 -0.56 1.08 -4.26
C ARG A 39 0.49 2.15 -4.60
N MET A 40 1.73 1.97 -4.15
CA MET A 40 2.80 2.94 -4.37
C MET A 40 3.67 2.60 -5.58
N LEU A 41 3.84 1.31 -5.88
CA LEU A 41 4.76 0.83 -6.90
C LEU A 41 4.06 -0.13 -7.87
N PRO A 42 4.53 -0.19 -9.13
CA PRO A 42 4.09 -1.25 -10.06
C PRO A 42 4.33 -2.62 -9.43
N ARG A 43 3.40 -3.56 -9.64
CA ARG A 43 3.45 -4.90 -9.01
C ARG A 43 4.81 -5.60 -9.20
N GLN A 44 5.38 -5.52 -10.40
CA GLN A 44 6.68 -6.13 -10.72
C GLN A 44 7.82 -5.57 -9.87
N VAL A 45 7.83 -4.26 -9.64
CA VAL A 45 8.83 -3.58 -8.80
C VAL A 45 8.62 -3.96 -7.33
N ALA A 46 7.37 -3.91 -6.86
CA ALA A 46 7.01 -4.29 -5.50
C ALA A 46 7.42 -5.74 -5.18
N ASP A 47 7.17 -6.68 -6.09
CA ASP A 47 7.50 -8.09 -5.90
C ASP A 47 9.02 -8.34 -5.83
N ARG A 48 9.82 -7.67 -6.68
CA ARG A 48 11.29 -7.73 -6.60
C ARG A 48 11.80 -7.17 -5.27
N LEU A 49 11.26 -6.04 -4.81
CA LEU A 49 11.63 -5.44 -3.53
C LEU A 49 11.29 -6.35 -2.34
N LYS A 50 10.13 -7.02 -2.36
CA LYS A 50 9.75 -8.00 -1.33
C LYS A 50 10.71 -9.19 -1.23
N LEU A 51 11.32 -9.56 -2.37
CA LEU A 51 12.34 -10.61 -2.43
C LEU A 51 13.73 -10.12 -2.03
N GLY A 52 13.89 -8.84 -1.66
CA GLY A 52 15.17 -8.23 -1.33
C GLY A 52 16.09 -8.05 -2.55
N GLN A 53 15.52 -8.05 -3.76
CA GLN A 53 16.28 -7.89 -5.01
C GLN A 53 16.47 -6.40 -5.33
N SER A 54 17.60 -6.08 -5.98
CA SER A 54 17.81 -4.77 -6.59
C SER A 54 16.83 -4.57 -7.75
N VAL A 55 16.35 -3.34 -7.92
CA VAL A 55 15.52 -2.94 -9.07
C VAL A 55 16.41 -2.13 -10.00
N GLU A 56 16.92 -2.78 -11.04
CA GLU A 56 17.73 -2.12 -12.05
C GLU A 56 16.87 -1.21 -12.94
N PRO A 57 17.42 -0.08 -13.44
CA PRO A 57 16.71 0.78 -14.38
C PRO A 57 16.31 0.03 -15.65
N GLU A 58 15.05 0.17 -16.06
CA GLU A 58 14.52 -0.46 -17.26
C GLU A 58 14.38 0.57 -18.39
N ALA A 59 14.77 0.17 -19.61
CA ALA A 59 14.55 0.93 -20.83
C ALA A 59 13.37 0.31 -21.59
N TYR A 60 12.43 1.14 -22.00
CA TYR A 60 11.25 0.70 -22.75
C TYR A 60 11.35 1.20 -24.20
N GLU A 61 11.15 0.31 -25.17
CA GLU A 61 11.21 0.65 -26.60
C GLU A 61 10.08 1.60 -27.04
N SER A 62 8.93 1.51 -26.37
CA SER A 62 7.76 2.35 -26.64
C SER A 62 7.01 2.63 -25.34
N VAL A 63 6.77 3.92 -25.06
CA VAL A 63 5.98 4.39 -23.92
C VAL A 63 5.07 5.53 -24.35
N THR A 64 3.91 5.63 -23.70
CA THR A 64 3.01 6.78 -23.83
C THR A 64 2.94 7.49 -22.50
N VAL A 65 3.26 8.78 -22.49
CA VAL A 65 3.20 9.61 -21.28
C VAL A 65 2.09 10.64 -21.43
N PHE A 66 1.21 10.72 -20.44
CA PHE A 66 0.14 11.71 -20.39
C PHE A 66 0.48 12.80 -19.36
N PHE A 67 0.61 14.04 -19.82
CA PHE A 67 0.78 15.21 -18.96
C PHE A 67 -0.52 16.01 -18.91
N SER A 68 -0.93 16.37 -17.70
CA SER A 68 -2.13 17.17 -17.45
C SER A 68 -1.85 18.22 -16.38
N ASP A 69 -2.41 19.40 -16.55
CA ASP A 69 -2.35 20.49 -15.58
C ASP A 69 -3.74 21.12 -15.41
N VAL A 70 -4.00 21.64 -14.21
CA VAL A 70 -5.24 22.36 -13.90
C VAL A 70 -5.09 23.81 -14.35
N VAL A 71 -5.71 24.14 -15.47
CA VAL A 71 -5.70 25.49 -16.02
C VAL A 71 -6.15 26.51 -14.97
N SER A 72 -5.35 27.57 -14.80
CA SER A 72 -5.64 28.66 -13.86
C SER A 72 -5.80 28.22 -12.39
N PHE A 73 -5.13 27.14 -11.96
CA PHE A 73 -5.16 26.67 -10.57
C PHE A 73 -4.91 27.79 -9.55
N THR A 74 -3.97 28.70 -9.81
CA THR A 74 -3.69 29.87 -8.94
C THR A 74 -4.92 30.74 -8.71
N THR A 75 -5.78 30.91 -9.71
CA THR A 75 -7.01 31.71 -9.60
C THR A 75 -8.09 30.97 -8.82
N ILE A 76 -8.16 29.64 -8.96
CA ILE A 76 -9.07 28.80 -8.19
C ILE A 76 -8.65 28.80 -6.72
N ALA A 77 -7.36 28.63 -6.46
CA ALA A 77 -6.77 28.62 -5.13
C ALA A 77 -6.89 29.98 -4.42
N SER A 78 -6.85 31.10 -5.15
CA SER A 78 -7.01 32.44 -4.57
C SER A 78 -8.45 32.82 -4.24
N LYS A 79 -9.44 32.18 -4.88
CA LYS A 79 -10.87 32.45 -4.68
C LYS A 79 -11.54 31.48 -3.70
N GLY A 80 -11.00 30.27 -3.55
CA GLY A 80 -11.53 29.25 -2.65
C GLY A 80 -10.89 29.30 -1.26
N THR A 81 -11.60 28.78 -0.26
CA THR A 81 -10.97 28.45 1.01
C THR A 81 -10.00 27.26 0.84
N PRO A 82 -8.96 27.13 1.68
CA PRO A 82 -8.03 26.00 1.60
C PRO A 82 -8.75 24.64 1.58
N LEU A 83 -9.81 24.48 2.38
CA LEU A 83 -10.59 23.25 2.42
C LEU A 83 -11.31 22.95 1.10
N GLN A 84 -11.88 23.97 0.45
CA GLN A 84 -12.55 23.80 -0.85
C GLN A 84 -11.56 23.41 -1.95
N VAL A 85 -10.36 24.00 -1.93
CA VAL A 85 -9.29 23.67 -2.91
C VAL A 85 -8.83 22.23 -2.73
N VAL A 86 -8.61 21.79 -1.48
CA VAL A 86 -8.24 20.41 -1.17
C VAL A 86 -9.33 19.44 -1.62
N ASN A 87 -10.59 19.73 -1.33
CA ASN A 87 -11.70 18.87 -1.74
C ASN A 87 -11.83 18.76 -3.26
N LEU A 88 -11.62 19.87 -4.00
CA LEU A 88 -11.59 19.86 -5.46
C LEU A 88 -10.50 18.93 -6.00
N LEU A 89 -9.28 19.08 -5.50
CA LEU A 89 -8.13 18.25 -5.92
C LEU A 89 -8.35 16.78 -5.58
N ASN A 90 -8.83 16.49 -4.36
CA ASN A 90 -9.13 15.11 -3.94
C ASN A 90 -10.16 14.47 -4.86
N ASN A 91 -11.25 15.18 -5.20
CA ASN A 91 -12.25 14.66 -6.13
C ASN A 91 -11.66 14.40 -7.52
N LEU A 92 -10.87 15.34 -8.05
CA LEU A 92 -10.23 15.21 -9.36
C LEU A 92 -9.31 13.98 -9.40
N TYR A 93 -8.41 13.84 -8.43
CA TYR A 93 -7.48 12.72 -8.38
C TYR A 93 -8.17 11.40 -8.08
N THR A 94 -9.23 11.37 -7.28
CA THR A 94 -10.01 10.15 -7.04
C THR A 94 -10.64 9.63 -8.33
N ILE A 95 -11.15 10.53 -9.18
CA ILE A 95 -11.70 10.16 -10.50
C ILE A 95 -10.59 9.63 -11.40
N PHE A 96 -9.43 10.31 -11.44
CA PHE A 96 -8.29 9.82 -12.23
C PHE A 96 -7.81 8.44 -11.76
N ASP A 97 -7.63 8.26 -10.45
CA ASP A 97 -7.17 6.99 -9.87
C ASP A 97 -8.15 5.85 -10.22
N SER A 98 -9.47 6.10 -10.20
CA SER A 98 -10.47 5.11 -10.63
C SER A 98 -10.34 4.72 -12.11
N ILE A 99 -10.03 5.67 -12.99
CA ILE A 99 -9.86 5.41 -14.44
C ILE A 99 -8.53 4.67 -14.68
N ILE A 100 -7.47 5.08 -13.98
CA ILE A 100 -6.14 4.47 -14.06
C ILE A 100 -6.19 3.00 -13.64
N ASP A 101 -6.91 2.70 -12.55
CA ASP A 101 -7.12 1.33 -12.05
C ASP A 101 -7.88 0.45 -13.06
N GLU A 102 -8.79 1.01 -13.87
CA GLU A 102 -9.55 0.26 -14.89
C GLU A 102 -8.70 -0.06 -16.13
N HIS A 103 -7.74 0.79 -16.47
CA HIS A 103 -6.97 0.71 -17.71
C HIS A 103 -5.54 0.14 -17.55
N ASP A 104 -5.17 -0.34 -16.36
CA ASP A 104 -3.82 -0.87 -16.03
C ASP A 104 -2.69 0.11 -16.41
N VAL A 105 -2.96 1.41 -16.21
CA VAL A 105 -1.97 2.48 -16.42
C VAL A 105 -1.26 2.76 -15.10
N TYR A 106 0.01 3.15 -15.15
CA TYR A 106 0.75 3.54 -13.95
C TYR A 106 0.74 5.07 -13.76
N LYS A 107 0.32 5.52 -12.57
CA LYS A 107 0.42 6.91 -12.14
C LYS A 107 1.84 7.18 -11.62
N VAL A 108 2.50 8.19 -12.20
CA VAL A 108 3.82 8.68 -11.78
C VAL A 108 3.68 9.83 -10.79
#